data_AF-A0A3N4ZSV7-F1
#
_entry.id   AF-A0A3N4ZSV7-F1
#
_cell.length_a   1.000
_cell.length_b   1.000
_cell.length_c   1.000
_cell.angle_alpha   90.00
_cell.angle_beta   90.00
_cell.angle_gamma   90.00
#
_symmetry.space_group_name_H-M   'P 1'
#
loop_
_entity.id
_entity.type
_entity.pdbx_description
1 polymer ?
#
loop_
_entity_poly.entity_id
_entity_poly.type
_entity_poly.pdbx_seq_one_letter_code
_entity_poly.pdbx_strand_id
1 'polypeptide(L)'
;MPNYDQPVSSGLEAAEAMRALAHATLNLVDKPEDTFSVLGDMLSITSSYVSVLDNLADAHERKIGDAHDDQDRDLVAGRELALAAAQSLRRASFQIADAYRHVDHATDMSAQIVWFPDAAAPVAEDQARPVGPTSTVARVRGTDGRASPAPPAPTPRSRTAAVPDGRSL
;
A
#
# COMPACT_ATOMS: atom_id res chain seq x y z
N MET A 1 -30.12 14.35 -5.33
CA MET A 1 -29.41 14.52 -6.63
C MET A 1 -28.27 15.47 -6.37
N PRO A 2 -27.06 15.22 -6.90
CA PRO A 2 -25.93 16.12 -6.66
C PRO A 2 -26.25 17.53 -7.14
N ASN A 3 -26.05 18.52 -6.27
CA ASN A 3 -26.12 19.93 -6.63
C ASN A 3 -24.70 20.46 -6.85
N TYR A 4 -24.32 20.72 -8.10
CA TYR A 4 -22.96 21.11 -8.43
C TYR A 4 -22.66 22.60 -8.17
N ASP A 5 -23.69 23.41 -7.89
CA ASP A 5 -23.57 24.87 -7.76
C ASP A 5 -23.58 25.35 -6.30
N GLN A 6 -23.76 24.46 -5.33
CA GLN A 6 -23.86 24.79 -3.91
C GLN A 6 -22.77 24.09 -3.08
N PRO A 7 -21.52 24.60 -3.11
CA PRO A 7 -20.38 23.91 -2.50
C PRO A 7 -20.54 23.63 -0.99
N VAL A 8 -21.31 24.46 -0.26
CA VAL A 8 -21.57 24.27 1.17
C VAL A 8 -22.46 23.04 1.43
N SER A 9 -23.59 22.92 0.73
CA SER A 9 -24.47 21.75 0.88
C SER A 9 -23.81 20.48 0.36
N SER A 10 -23.11 20.59 -0.78
CA SER A 10 -22.40 19.44 -1.38
C SER A 10 -21.26 18.94 -0.49
N GLY A 11 -20.59 19.85 0.23
CA GLY A 11 -19.61 19.48 1.25
C GLY A 11 -20.23 18.71 2.43
N LEU A 12 -21.42 19.10 2.89
CA LEU A 12 -22.15 18.38 3.94
C LEU A 12 -22.55 16.98 3.48
N GLU A 13 -23.15 16.86 2.29
CA GLU A 13 -23.53 15.57 1.70
C GLU A 13 -22.31 14.65 1.51
N ALA A 14 -21.19 15.19 1.01
CA ALA A 14 -19.95 14.43 0.86
C ALA A 14 -19.42 13.93 2.21
N ALA A 15 -19.46 14.75 3.25
CA ALA A 15 -19.03 14.37 4.60
C ALA A 15 -19.93 13.27 5.20
N GLU A 16 -21.24 13.31 4.97
CA GLU A 16 -22.18 12.26 5.37
C GLU A 16 -21.93 10.96 4.59
N ALA A 17 -21.74 11.04 3.27
CA ALA A 17 -21.42 9.89 2.43
C ALA A 17 -20.12 9.21 2.87
N MET A 18 -19.06 9.97 3.19
CA MET A 18 -17.80 9.42 3.69
C MET A 18 -17.94 8.75 5.06
N ARG A 19 -18.79 9.28 5.96
CA ARG A 19 -19.10 8.62 7.23
C ARG A 19 -19.87 7.32 7.02
N ALA A 20 -20.85 7.33 6.11
CA ALA A 20 -21.61 6.15 5.76
C ALA A 20 -20.70 5.07 5.15
N LEU A 21 -19.78 5.45 4.24
CA LEU A 21 -18.78 4.55 3.66
C LEU A 21 -17.86 3.98 4.74
N ALA A 22 -17.30 4.83 5.60
CA ALA A 22 -16.45 4.37 6.71
C ALA A 22 -17.16 3.35 7.60
N HIS A 23 -18.45 3.57 7.92
CA HIS A 23 -19.23 2.61 8.67
C HIS A 23 -19.49 1.31 7.88
N ALA A 24 -19.85 1.41 6.60
CA ALA A 24 -20.13 0.26 5.74
C ALA A 24 -18.89 -0.63 5.54
N THR A 25 -17.69 -0.05 5.46
CA THR A 25 -16.44 -0.82 5.30
C THR A 25 -16.14 -1.75 6.47
N LEU A 26 -16.77 -1.57 7.64
CA LEU A 26 -16.67 -2.52 8.75
C LEU A 26 -17.25 -3.89 8.40
N ASN A 27 -18.21 -3.95 7.47
CA ASN A 27 -18.85 -5.19 7.03
C ASN A 27 -18.03 -5.98 5.99
N LEU A 28 -16.89 -5.44 5.52
CA LEU A 28 -16.04 -6.13 4.53
C LEU A 28 -15.42 -7.42 5.09
N VAL A 29 -15.39 -7.60 6.42
CA VAL A 29 -14.97 -8.88 7.04
C VAL A 29 -15.88 -10.03 6.62
N ASP A 30 -17.17 -9.76 6.46
CA ASP A 30 -18.17 -10.77 6.07
C ASP A 30 -18.21 -10.98 4.55
N LYS A 31 -17.69 -10.02 3.77
CA LYS A 31 -17.67 -10.02 2.30
C LYS A 31 -16.36 -9.45 1.75
N PRO A 32 -15.23 -10.15 1.96
CA PRO A 32 -13.92 -9.64 1.58
C PRO A 32 -13.77 -9.42 0.07
N GLU A 33 -14.59 -10.10 -0.76
CA GLU A 33 -14.67 -9.91 -2.21
C GLU A 33 -15.09 -8.49 -2.62
N ASP A 34 -15.85 -7.77 -1.80
CA ASP A 34 -16.30 -6.41 -2.09
C ASP A 34 -15.16 -5.38 -1.96
N THR A 35 -14.04 -5.74 -1.32
CA THR A 35 -12.89 -4.85 -1.07
C THR A 35 -12.34 -4.26 -2.36
N PHE A 36 -12.27 -5.05 -3.44
CA PHE A 36 -11.76 -4.59 -4.74
C PHE A 36 -12.65 -3.49 -5.34
N SER A 37 -13.97 -3.66 -5.26
CA SER A 37 -14.91 -2.65 -5.77
C SER A 37 -14.78 -1.34 -4.98
N VAL A 38 -14.71 -1.43 -3.65
CA VAL A 38 -14.55 -0.26 -2.77
C VAL A 38 -13.24 0.48 -3.05
N LEU A 39 -12.14 -0.24 -3.33
CA LEU A 39 -10.87 0.38 -3.71
C LEU A 39 -10.98 1.19 -5.02
N GLY A 40 -11.74 0.70 -6.00
CA GLY A 40 -12.03 1.45 -7.23
C GLY A 40 -12.78 2.76 -6.97
N ASP A 41 -13.78 2.74 -6.09
CA ASP A 41 -14.48 3.95 -5.66
C ASP A 41 -13.55 4.92 -4.91
N MET A 42 -12.64 4.39 -4.08
CA MET A 42 -11.66 5.20 -3.35
C MET A 42 -10.68 5.94 -4.28
N LEU A 43 -10.31 5.38 -5.43
CA LEU A 43 -9.52 6.10 -6.46
C LEU A 43 -10.29 7.32 -6.98
N SER A 44 -11.59 7.14 -7.28
CA SER A 44 -12.44 8.25 -7.74
C SER A 44 -12.64 9.31 -6.66
N ILE A 45 -12.83 8.90 -5.41
CA ILE A 45 -12.96 9.80 -4.25
C ILE A 45 -11.69 10.60 -4.03
N THR A 46 -10.52 9.96 -4.04
CA THR A 46 -9.23 10.64 -3.82
C THR A 46 -8.92 11.64 -4.93
N SER A 47 -9.16 11.30 -6.20
CA SER A 47 -9.00 12.24 -7.32
C SER A 47 -9.97 13.43 -7.22
N SER A 48 -11.21 13.19 -6.80
CA SER A 48 -12.20 14.25 -6.58
C SER A 48 -11.77 15.16 -5.42
N TYR A 49 -11.19 14.59 -4.37
CA TYR A 49 -10.73 15.35 -3.21
C TYR A 49 -9.54 16.26 -3.54
N VAL A 50 -8.58 15.79 -4.36
CA VAL A 50 -7.51 16.65 -4.92
C VAL A 50 -8.13 17.88 -5.61
N SER A 51 -9.13 17.66 -6.46
CA SER A 51 -9.81 18.74 -7.19
C SER A 51 -10.52 19.72 -6.25
N VAL A 52 -11.15 19.23 -5.17
CA VAL A 52 -11.79 20.09 -4.16
C VAL A 52 -10.76 20.97 -3.45
N LEU A 53 -9.62 20.40 -3.04
CA LEU A 53 -8.56 21.14 -2.36
C LEU A 53 -7.93 22.21 -3.25
N ASP A 54 -7.68 21.89 -4.53
CA ASP A 54 -7.16 22.85 -5.51
C ASP A 54 -8.18 23.97 -5.79
N ASN A 55 -9.47 23.63 -5.92
CA ASN A 55 -10.54 24.63 -6.10
C ASN A 55 -10.65 25.60 -4.92
N LEU A 56 -10.48 25.11 -3.68
CA LEU A 56 -10.47 25.95 -2.47
C LEU A 56 -9.24 26.85 -2.42
N ALA A 57 -8.06 26.34 -2.78
CA ALA A 57 -6.84 27.15 -2.88
C ALA A 57 -7.00 28.28 -3.91
N ASP A 58 -7.52 27.95 -5.09
CA ASP A 58 -7.78 28.92 -6.16
C ASP A 58 -8.84 29.95 -5.76
N ALA A 59 -9.81 29.59 -4.91
CA ALA A 59 -10.78 30.56 -4.37
C ALA A 59 -10.09 31.60 -3.47
N HIS A 60 -9.19 31.16 -2.57
CA HIS A 60 -8.41 32.08 -1.72
C HIS A 60 -7.52 33.01 -2.54
N GLU A 61 -6.80 32.49 -3.52
CA GLU A 61 -5.91 33.29 -4.37
C GLU A 61 -6.69 34.31 -5.22
N ARG A 62 -7.82 33.91 -5.82
CA ARG A 62 -8.67 34.82 -6.62
C ARG A 62 -9.34 35.90 -5.78
N LYS A 63 -9.60 35.64 -4.50
CA LYS A 63 -10.27 36.55 -3.57
C LYS A 63 -9.34 37.24 -2.58
N ILE A 64 -8.03 37.14 -2.81
CA ILE A 64 -7.02 37.75 -1.96
C ILE A 64 -7.22 39.26 -1.76
N GLY A 65 -7.67 39.99 -2.78
CA GLY A 65 -7.92 41.44 -2.69
C GLY A 65 -9.08 41.82 -1.76
N ASP A 66 -9.95 40.87 -1.43
CA ASP A 66 -11.11 41.07 -0.54
C ASP A 66 -10.79 40.62 0.92
N ALA A 67 -9.62 40.01 1.15
CA ALA A 67 -9.29 39.36 2.41
C ALA A 67 -8.80 40.36 3.48
N HIS A 68 -9.48 40.37 4.62
CA HIS A 68 -9.09 41.15 5.80
C HIS A 68 -8.97 40.19 6.99
N ASP A 69 -8.11 40.49 7.96
CA ASP A 69 -8.14 39.75 9.22
C ASP A 69 -9.44 40.02 10.01
N ASP A 70 -9.71 39.17 11.00
CA ASP A 70 -10.92 39.24 11.83
C ASP A 70 -10.77 40.20 13.02
N GLN A 71 -9.54 40.53 13.41
CA GLN A 71 -9.25 41.35 14.58
C GLN A 71 -9.36 42.84 14.27
N ASP A 72 -8.53 43.32 13.34
CA ASP A 72 -8.35 44.75 13.07
C ASP A 72 -8.89 45.16 11.68
N ARG A 73 -9.44 44.19 10.93
CA ARG A 73 -9.81 44.35 9.53
C ARG A 73 -8.61 44.79 8.70
N ASP A 74 -7.43 44.25 8.99
CA ASP A 74 -6.21 44.55 8.23
C ASP A 74 -6.17 43.75 6.93
N LEU A 75 -6.07 44.47 5.81
CA LEU A 75 -5.94 43.92 4.47
C LEU A 75 -4.60 43.19 4.28
N VAL A 76 -3.49 43.68 4.84
CA VAL A 76 -2.18 43.04 4.67
C VAL A 76 -2.17 41.69 5.37
N ALA A 77 -2.56 41.67 6.65
CA ALA A 77 -2.68 40.43 7.42
C ALA A 77 -3.67 39.43 6.79
N GLY A 78 -4.84 39.91 6.34
CA GLY A 78 -5.83 39.09 5.66
C GLY A 78 -5.31 38.44 4.37
N ARG A 79 -4.53 39.18 3.57
CA ARG A 79 -3.89 38.66 2.35
C ARG A 79 -2.85 37.59 2.66
N GLU A 80 -2.03 37.80 3.69
CA GLU A 80 -1.04 36.81 4.14
C GLU A 80 -1.73 35.52 4.60
N LEU A 81 -2.81 35.63 5.38
CA LEU A 81 -3.62 34.49 5.80
C LEU A 81 -4.23 33.74 4.62
N ALA A 82 -4.79 34.44 3.62
CA ALA A 82 -5.36 33.83 2.43
C ALA A 82 -4.31 33.06 1.61
N LEU A 83 -3.10 33.60 1.45
CA LEU A 83 -1.99 32.92 0.79
C LEU A 83 -1.52 31.70 1.58
N ALA A 84 -1.41 31.82 2.91
CA ALA A 84 -1.02 30.70 3.76
C ALA A 84 -2.04 29.55 3.71
N ALA A 85 -3.34 29.88 3.68
CA ALA A 85 -4.41 28.91 3.51
C ALA A 85 -4.31 28.21 2.14
N ALA A 86 -4.17 28.95 1.05
CA ALA A 86 -4.02 28.39 -0.30
C ALA A 86 -2.80 27.45 -0.40
N GLN A 87 -1.65 27.85 0.14
CA GLN A 87 -0.44 27.01 0.16
C GLN A 87 -0.63 25.72 0.97
N SER A 88 -1.32 25.80 2.10
CA SER A 88 -1.62 24.64 2.95
C SER A 88 -2.55 23.66 2.23
N LEU A 89 -3.57 24.17 1.53
CA LEU A 89 -4.50 23.37 0.72
C LEU A 89 -3.79 22.69 -0.46
N ARG A 90 -2.92 23.40 -1.19
CA ARG A 90 -2.09 22.81 -2.26
C ARG A 90 -1.15 21.73 -1.71
N ARG A 91 -0.58 21.94 -0.53
CA ARG A 91 0.25 20.91 0.12
C ARG A 91 -0.58 19.68 0.50
N ALA A 92 -1.81 19.85 0.96
CA ALA A 92 -2.71 18.75 1.24
C ALA A 92 -3.10 18.02 -0.06
N SER A 93 -3.37 18.73 -1.16
CA SER A 93 -3.71 18.10 -2.45
C SER A 93 -2.58 17.21 -2.97
N PHE A 94 -1.31 17.64 -2.83
CA PHE A 94 -0.16 16.78 -3.15
C PHE A 94 -0.07 15.52 -2.28
N GLN A 95 -0.40 15.59 -0.99
CA GLN A 95 -0.41 14.42 -0.10
C GLN A 95 -1.53 13.45 -0.47
N ILE A 96 -2.73 13.96 -0.82
CA ILE A 96 -3.83 13.11 -1.29
C ILE A 96 -3.49 12.47 -2.65
N ALA A 97 -2.81 13.18 -3.54
CA ALA A 97 -2.31 12.61 -4.79
C ALA A 97 -1.25 11.51 -4.58
N ASP A 98 -0.47 11.58 -3.49
CA ASP A 98 0.40 10.48 -3.08
C ASP A 98 -0.39 9.30 -2.49
N ALA A 99 -1.38 9.58 -1.65
CA ALA A 99 -2.31 8.56 -1.16
C ALA A 99 -3.04 7.82 -2.29
N TYR A 100 -3.43 8.52 -3.37
CA TYR A 100 -4.00 7.91 -4.58
C TYR A 100 -3.08 6.81 -5.12
N ARG A 101 -1.77 7.06 -5.24
CA ARG A 101 -0.80 6.07 -5.75
C ARG A 101 -0.71 4.84 -4.86
N HIS A 102 -0.83 5.03 -3.54
CA HIS A 102 -0.86 3.91 -2.61
C HIS A 102 -2.16 3.09 -2.71
N VAL A 103 -3.30 3.74 -2.91
CA VAL A 103 -4.59 3.06 -3.17
C VAL A 103 -4.56 2.31 -4.50
N ASP A 104 -3.97 2.90 -5.54
CA ASP A 104 -3.80 2.29 -6.87
C ASP A 104 -2.95 1.01 -6.77
N HIS A 105 -1.81 1.11 -6.08
CA HIS A 105 -0.97 -0.05 -5.82
C HIS A 105 -1.69 -1.14 -5.00
N ALA A 106 -2.47 -0.75 -3.99
CA ALA A 106 -3.29 -1.70 -3.22
C ALA A 106 -4.36 -2.37 -4.08
N THR A 107 -4.92 -1.65 -5.07
CA THR A 107 -5.89 -2.17 -6.03
C THR A 107 -5.24 -3.24 -6.91
N ASP A 108 -4.02 -2.99 -7.42
CA ASP A 108 -3.24 -3.98 -8.19
C ASP A 108 -2.97 -5.26 -7.39
N MET A 109 -2.65 -5.12 -6.10
CA MET A 109 -2.47 -6.26 -5.21
C MET A 109 -3.79 -6.98 -4.94
N SER A 110 -4.86 -6.23 -4.66
CA SER A 110 -6.19 -6.77 -4.37
C SER A 110 -6.77 -7.55 -5.53
N ALA A 111 -6.48 -7.16 -6.78
CA ALA A 111 -6.91 -7.87 -7.98
C ALA A 111 -6.36 -9.30 -8.07
N GLN A 112 -5.29 -9.60 -7.33
CA GLN A 112 -4.64 -10.91 -7.32
C GLN A 112 -5.12 -11.81 -6.17
N ILE A 113 -5.93 -11.28 -5.25
CA ILE A 113 -6.42 -12.03 -4.09
C ILE A 113 -7.68 -12.82 -4.49
N VAL A 114 -7.66 -14.12 -4.19
CA VAL A 114 -8.84 -14.98 -4.26
C VAL A 114 -9.26 -15.34 -2.84
N TRP A 115 -10.47 -14.92 -2.45
CA TRP A 115 -11.03 -15.22 -1.14
C TRP A 115 -11.78 -16.56 -1.17
N PHE A 116 -11.47 -17.46 -0.23
CA PHE A 116 -12.20 -18.71 -0.02
C PHE A 116 -12.86 -18.71 1.37
N PRO A 117 -14.01 -18.04 1.54
CA PRO A 117 -14.64 -17.86 2.86
C PRO A 117 -15.02 -19.18 3.56
N ASP A 118 -15.22 -20.26 2.81
CA ASP A 118 -15.56 -21.59 3.34
C ASP A 118 -14.39 -22.61 3.27
N ALA A 119 -13.17 -22.16 2.97
CA ALA A 119 -12.03 -23.08 2.99
C ALA A 119 -11.80 -23.60 4.41
N ALA A 120 -12.02 -24.91 4.61
CA ALA A 120 -11.59 -25.60 5.81
C ALA A 120 -10.10 -25.29 6.04
N ALA A 121 -9.76 -24.90 7.27
CA ALA A 121 -8.38 -24.63 7.66
C ALA A 121 -7.48 -25.76 7.13
N PRO A 122 -6.32 -25.45 6.52
CA PRO A 122 -5.46 -26.48 5.98
C PRO A 122 -5.19 -27.48 7.10
N VAL A 123 -5.58 -28.74 6.86
CA VAL A 123 -5.25 -29.84 7.75
C VAL A 123 -3.73 -29.78 7.85
N ALA A 124 -3.22 -29.46 9.04
CA ALA A 124 -1.79 -29.44 9.27
C ALA A 124 -1.28 -30.82 8.86
N GLU A 125 -0.60 -30.90 7.71
CA GLU A 125 0.00 -32.14 7.27
C GLU A 125 0.90 -32.60 8.40
N ASP A 126 0.57 -33.77 8.92
CA ASP A 126 1.23 -34.50 9.99
C ASP A 126 2.71 -34.74 9.61
N GLN A 127 3.55 -33.72 9.82
CA GLN A 127 5.00 -33.81 9.82
C GLN A 127 5.49 -34.51 11.09
N ALA A 128 4.95 -35.69 11.36
CA ALA A 128 5.45 -36.58 12.40
C ALA A 128 5.21 -38.04 12.03
N ARG A 129 5.71 -38.49 10.86
CA ARG A 129 5.98 -39.93 10.69
C ARG A 129 7.22 -40.28 11.53
N PRO A 130 7.11 -41.06 12.61
CA PRO A 130 8.28 -41.53 13.34
C PRO A 130 8.94 -42.63 12.51
N VAL A 131 10.23 -42.48 12.20
CA VAL A 131 11.04 -43.58 11.68
C VAL A 131 11.27 -44.54 12.84
N GLY A 132 10.46 -45.60 12.93
CA GLY A 132 10.67 -46.69 13.88
C GLY A 132 11.92 -47.51 13.54
N PRO A 133 12.68 -48.02 14.54
CA PRO A 133 13.90 -48.76 14.29
C PRO A 133 13.59 -50.16 13.74
N THR A 134 14.11 -50.51 12.57
CA THR A 134 14.08 -51.90 12.10
C THR A 134 15.21 -52.67 12.79
N SER A 135 14.84 -53.53 13.74
CA SER A 135 15.68 -54.64 14.21
C SER A 135 16.09 -55.52 13.03
N THR A 136 17.38 -55.75 12.84
CA THR A 136 17.87 -56.93 12.12
C THR A 136 18.88 -57.67 13.01
N VAL A 137 18.52 -58.91 13.31
CA VAL A 137 19.25 -59.86 14.16
C VAL A 137 20.51 -60.38 13.45
N ALA A 138 21.54 -60.64 14.24
CA ALA A 138 22.89 -61.04 13.86
C ALA A 138 23.06 -62.40 13.15
N ARG A 139 24.13 -62.55 12.36
CA ARG A 139 24.97 -63.76 12.33
C ARG A 139 26.42 -63.48 11.89
N VAL A 140 27.34 -64.09 12.64
CA VAL A 140 28.81 -64.12 12.58
C VAL A 140 29.37 -64.91 11.37
N ARG A 141 30.45 -64.42 10.73
CA ARG A 141 31.73 -65.14 10.50
C ARG A 141 32.75 -64.26 9.75
N GLY A 142 33.99 -64.21 10.24
CA GLY A 142 35.11 -63.53 9.60
C GLY A 142 35.78 -64.35 8.49
N THR A 143 36.49 -63.68 7.60
CA THR A 143 37.95 -63.79 7.36
C THR A 143 38.36 -62.92 6.18
N ASP A 144 39.51 -62.29 6.36
CA ASP A 144 40.54 -61.93 5.38
C ASP A 144 40.25 -60.98 4.20
N GLY A 145 40.98 -59.86 4.25
CA GLY A 145 41.95 -59.60 3.19
C GLY A 145 41.65 -58.46 2.22
N ARG A 146 42.48 -57.41 2.33
CA ARG A 146 43.06 -56.60 1.24
C ARG A 146 42.52 -55.17 1.02
N ALA A 147 43.39 -54.24 1.45
CA ALA A 147 43.86 -52.99 0.81
C ALA A 147 42.89 -51.99 0.13
N SER A 148 42.97 -50.76 0.66
CA SER A 148 42.69 -49.40 0.14
C SER A 148 42.98 -49.13 -1.37
N PRO A 149 42.50 -47.99 -1.99
CA PRO A 149 42.53 -46.64 -1.41
C PRO A 149 41.35 -45.68 -1.67
N ALA A 150 41.49 -44.55 -0.96
CA ALA A 150 40.63 -43.38 -0.80
C ALA A 150 40.59 -42.43 -2.05
N PRO A 151 39.82 -41.32 -2.03
CA PRO A 151 39.18 -40.67 -3.18
C PRO A 151 40.00 -39.51 -3.79
N PRO A 152 39.62 -38.96 -4.96
CA PRO A 152 40.05 -37.63 -5.35
C PRO A 152 39.09 -36.53 -4.83
N ALA A 153 39.70 -35.50 -4.24
CA ALA A 153 39.09 -34.25 -3.76
C ALA A 153 38.99 -33.20 -4.90
N PRO A 154 38.37 -32.02 -4.66
CA PRO A 154 37.76 -31.16 -5.67
C PRO A 154 38.74 -30.18 -6.36
N THR A 155 38.40 -29.73 -7.57
CA THR A 155 39.06 -28.60 -8.24
C THR A 155 38.36 -27.26 -7.96
N PRO A 156 39.09 -26.22 -7.50
CA PRO A 156 38.62 -24.85 -7.44
C PRO A 156 39.17 -24.00 -8.62
N ARG A 157 38.37 -23.08 -9.14
CA ARG A 157 38.81 -21.84 -9.84
C ARG A 157 37.77 -20.76 -9.53
N SER A 158 38.00 -19.81 -8.62
CA SER A 158 38.87 -18.61 -8.68
C SER A 158 38.59 -17.68 -9.87
N ARG A 159 37.64 -16.75 -9.63
CA ARG A 159 37.80 -15.28 -9.57
C ARG A 159 38.61 -14.58 -10.68
N THR A 160 37.97 -13.71 -11.45
CA THR A 160 38.47 -12.37 -11.89
C THR A 160 37.27 -11.62 -12.51
N ALA A 161 36.66 -10.61 -11.88
CA ALA A 161 37.05 -9.19 -11.81
C ALA A 161 37.39 -8.55 -13.17
N ALA A 162 36.54 -7.63 -13.65
CA ALA A 162 36.92 -6.48 -14.47
C ALA A 162 35.76 -5.49 -14.58
N VAL A 163 35.74 -4.52 -13.66
CA VAL A 163 35.32 -3.13 -13.93
C VAL A 163 36.59 -2.42 -14.43
N PRO A 164 36.48 -1.62 -15.50
CA PRO A 164 36.85 -0.20 -15.42
C PRO A 164 35.78 0.66 -16.12
N ASP A 165 35.20 1.69 -15.50
CA ASP A 165 35.79 2.97 -15.09
C ASP A 165 36.27 3.82 -16.28
N GLY A 166 35.72 5.03 -16.40
CA GLY A 166 36.27 6.04 -17.31
C GLY A 166 35.28 6.96 -18.03
N ARG A 167 34.94 8.06 -17.33
CA ARG A 167 35.10 9.47 -17.77
C ARG A 167 34.24 10.00 -18.93
N SER A 168 33.34 10.95 -18.64
CA SER A 168 33.58 12.41 -18.63
C SER A 168 33.73 13.01 -20.03
N LEU A 169 32.68 13.71 -20.47
CA LEU A 169 32.68 15.14 -20.80
C LEU A 169 31.28 15.70 -20.50
#